data_AF-W4Q6P7-F1
#
_entry.id   AF-W4Q6P7-F1
#
_cell.length_a   1.000
_cell.length_b   1.000
_cell.length_c   1.000
_cell.angle_alpha   90.00
_cell.angle_beta   90.00
_cell.angle_gamma   90.00
#
_symmetry.space_group_name_H-M   'P 1'
#
loop_
_entity.id
_entity.type
_entity.pdbx_description
1 polymer ?
#
loop_
_entity_poly.entity_id
_entity_poly.type
_entity_poly.pdbx_seq_one_letter_code
_entity_poly.pdbx_strand_id
1 'polypeptide(L)'
;MPTVDMRINKEKRSDITGDPGNIQLEIGSVRKNLGTTNADLQRRQQINELYSNGATNIDSHGYQDNADPQHPAKIKFYLDEGLVNINTMTLTYEIEPFRAYSRAIEGGGALVDSTSAGGAVVKSTSSGGGSTQTSSSGGGTTATSSSGGGVATSTQSGGGTTQSSEAGGDHDHLVFREVDSSGPVRTLRYQGASSGGILELMGSGGNIRTAGSSGNHSHSVSIPSHTHNFNVPSHSHDVTIPNHQHTVNIPNHTHEIDIPAHAHQITLPDHTHDIEHGIFELSRRPSTVEIRVDGNLVPITDVRGRDIDIIPYLATDSSGKIQRGTWHEVTITPNDLGRITADIISRLFIQSQIGGTF
;
A
#
# COMPACT_ATOMS: atom_id res chain seq x y z
N MET A 1 25.51 -89.72 83.24
CA MET A 1 25.84 -88.44 83.90
C MET A 1 25.38 -87.32 82.98
N PRO A 2 24.82 -86.21 83.49
CA PRO A 2 24.40 -85.10 82.63
C PRO A 2 25.64 -84.38 82.08
N THR A 3 25.72 -84.26 80.76
CA THR A 3 26.75 -83.48 80.06
C THR A 3 26.28 -82.03 79.98
N VAL A 4 27.11 -81.07 80.40
CA VAL A 4 26.81 -79.64 80.36
C VAL A 4 27.90 -78.94 79.57
N ASP A 5 27.54 -78.30 78.47
CA ASP A 5 28.46 -77.50 77.66
C ASP A 5 28.70 -76.14 78.34
N MET A 6 29.95 -75.86 78.71
CA MET A 6 30.36 -74.60 79.32
C MET A 6 31.50 -73.96 78.50
N ARG A 7 31.55 -72.63 78.43
CA ARG A 7 32.60 -71.89 77.72
C ARG A 7 33.78 -71.60 78.65
N ILE A 8 34.99 -71.57 78.08
CA ILE A 8 36.20 -71.15 78.76
C ILE A 8 36.10 -69.64 79.03
N ASN A 9 36.15 -69.25 80.29
CA ASN A 9 35.91 -67.87 80.73
C ASN A 9 37.23 -67.08 80.87
N LYS A 10 38.33 -67.77 81.22
CA LYS A 10 39.68 -67.19 81.31
C LYS A 10 40.73 -68.28 81.20
N GLU A 11 41.82 -67.99 80.51
CA GLU A 11 43.01 -68.84 80.42
C GLU A 11 44.17 -68.16 81.16
N LYS A 12 44.81 -68.87 82.08
CA LYS A 12 46.02 -68.39 82.75
C LYS A 12 47.13 -69.41 82.60
N ARG A 13 48.26 -68.94 82.07
CA ARG A 13 49.49 -69.72 81.92
C ARG A 13 50.58 -69.03 82.74
N SER A 14 50.91 -69.61 83.88
CA SER A 14 51.83 -69.01 84.86
C SER A 14 53.32 -69.25 84.54
N ASP A 15 53.63 -70.25 83.73
CA ASP A 15 54.99 -70.54 83.26
C ASP A 15 54.95 -70.95 81.77
N ILE A 16 55.84 -70.37 80.98
CA ILE A 16 55.94 -70.58 79.53
C ILE A 16 57.15 -71.44 79.14
N THR A 17 58.00 -71.82 80.10
CA THR A 17 59.31 -72.44 79.85
C THR A 17 59.51 -73.81 80.52
N GLY A 18 58.93 -74.07 81.70
CA GLY A 18 59.15 -75.32 82.44
C GLY A 18 58.14 -76.43 82.15
N ASP A 19 56.84 -76.12 82.20
CA ASP A 19 55.76 -77.08 81.95
C ASP A 19 54.65 -76.45 81.08
N PRO A 20 54.86 -76.40 79.75
CA PRO A 20 53.96 -75.70 78.84
C PRO A 20 52.54 -76.28 78.78
N GLY A 21 52.31 -77.50 79.26
CA GLY A 21 51.00 -78.17 79.25
C GLY A 21 50.08 -77.79 80.41
N ASN A 22 50.59 -77.14 81.45
CA ASN A 22 49.82 -76.82 82.65
C ASN A 22 49.05 -75.50 82.48
N ILE A 23 47.92 -75.56 81.78
CA ILE A 23 47.03 -74.41 81.54
C ILE A 23 45.88 -74.48 82.56
N GLN A 24 45.74 -73.44 83.39
CA GLN A 24 44.57 -73.30 84.25
C GLN A 24 43.44 -72.65 83.45
N LEU A 25 42.37 -73.42 83.25
CA LEU A 25 41.15 -73.00 82.55
C LEU A 25 40.05 -72.74 83.57
N GLU A 26 39.57 -71.51 83.65
CA GLU A 26 38.40 -71.18 84.46
C GLU A 26 37.14 -71.38 83.60
N ILE A 27 36.37 -72.42 83.92
CA ILE A 27 35.16 -72.80 83.19
C ILE A 27 33.95 -72.25 83.94
N GLY A 28 33.15 -71.41 83.27
CA GLY A 28 32.00 -70.75 83.88
C GLY A 28 30.95 -70.36 82.85
N SER A 29 29.68 -70.29 83.25
CA SER A 29 28.68 -69.59 82.44
C SER A 29 29.10 -68.12 82.40
N VAL A 30 29.17 -67.48 81.22
CA VAL A 30 29.43 -66.05 81.08
C VAL A 30 28.30 -65.28 81.76
N ARG A 31 28.37 -65.15 83.09
CA ARG A 31 27.53 -64.25 83.85
C ARG A 31 27.99 -62.87 83.45
N LYS A 32 27.13 -62.10 82.79
CA LYS A 32 27.31 -60.66 82.54
C LYS A 32 28.01 -60.05 83.76
N ASN A 33 29.25 -59.60 83.57
CA ASN A 33 29.99 -58.99 84.67
C ASN A 33 29.22 -57.76 85.16
N LEU A 34 29.24 -57.50 86.47
CA LEU A 34 28.60 -56.33 87.07
C LEU A 34 29.09 -55.02 86.42
N GLY A 35 30.35 -54.98 85.95
CA GLY A 35 30.90 -53.85 85.19
C GLY A 35 30.22 -53.60 83.84
N THR A 36 29.85 -54.64 83.08
CA THR A 36 29.10 -54.48 81.82
C THR A 36 27.65 -54.13 82.09
N THR A 37 27.07 -54.65 83.17
CA THR A 37 25.68 -54.34 83.57
C THR A 37 25.53 -52.92 84.10
N ASN A 38 26.51 -52.41 84.86
CA ASN A 38 26.53 -51.03 85.33
C ASN A 38 26.78 -50.05 84.19
N ALA A 39 27.68 -50.35 83.25
CA ALA A 39 27.90 -49.52 82.06
C ALA A 39 26.64 -49.48 81.17
N ASP A 40 25.95 -50.60 81.00
CA ASP A 40 24.69 -50.66 80.24
C ASP A 40 23.51 -50.00 80.97
N LEU A 41 23.48 -50.05 82.31
CA LEU A 41 22.50 -49.32 83.13
C LEU A 41 22.74 -47.82 83.08
N GLN A 42 23.98 -47.38 83.25
CA GLN A 42 24.37 -45.97 83.12
C GLN A 42 24.07 -45.44 81.72
N ARG A 43 24.39 -46.20 80.66
CA ARG A 43 24.05 -45.80 79.29
C ARG A 43 22.54 -45.70 79.09
N ARG A 44 21.75 -46.63 79.62
CA ARG A 44 20.27 -46.55 79.57
C ARG A 44 19.71 -45.39 80.40
N GLN A 45 20.30 -45.08 81.55
CA GLN A 45 19.91 -43.92 82.36
C GLN A 45 20.23 -42.62 81.62
N GLN A 46 21.44 -42.48 81.07
CA GLN A 46 21.83 -41.33 80.25
C GLN A 46 20.92 -41.16 79.02
N ILE A 47 20.55 -42.25 78.36
CA ILE A 47 19.60 -42.23 77.25
C ILE A 47 18.22 -41.74 77.74
N ASN A 48 17.71 -42.25 78.86
CA ASN A 48 16.43 -41.82 79.43
C ASN A 48 16.44 -40.36 79.89
N GLU A 49 17.55 -39.87 80.44
CA GLU A 49 17.72 -38.47 80.84
C GLU A 49 17.82 -37.54 79.62
N LEU A 50 18.49 -37.97 78.55
CA LEU A 50 18.55 -37.23 77.29
C LEU A 50 17.18 -37.15 76.61
N TYR A 51 16.42 -38.24 76.61
CA TYR A 51 15.03 -38.26 76.12
C TYR A 51 14.06 -37.50 77.04
N SER A 52 14.34 -37.36 78.33
CA SER A 52 13.50 -36.60 79.27
C SER A 52 13.54 -35.08 79.02
N ASN A 53 14.54 -34.58 78.29
CA ASN A 53 14.75 -33.15 78.05
C ASN A 53 14.57 -32.75 76.57
N GLY A 54 13.85 -33.53 75.76
CA GLY A 54 13.59 -33.19 74.35
C GLY A 54 12.25 -33.72 73.84
N ALA A 55 11.80 -33.22 72.71
CA ALA A 55 10.55 -33.63 72.07
C ALA A 55 10.77 -33.92 70.59
N THR A 56 10.01 -34.90 70.07
CA THR A 56 9.90 -35.09 68.61
C THR A 56 8.86 -34.12 68.08
N ASN A 57 9.28 -33.22 67.21
CA ASN A 57 8.46 -32.27 66.50
C ASN A 57 8.23 -32.74 65.06
N ILE A 58 7.06 -32.41 64.52
CA ILE A 58 6.77 -32.56 63.10
C ILE A 58 6.73 -31.15 62.52
N ASP A 59 7.55 -30.89 61.52
CA ASP A 59 7.51 -29.66 60.75
C ASP A 59 7.16 -30.00 59.29
N SER A 60 6.24 -29.23 58.73
CA SER A 60 5.71 -29.42 57.38
C SER A 60 5.77 -28.09 56.63
N HIS A 61 6.51 -28.07 55.53
CA HIS A 61 6.66 -26.90 54.68
C HIS A 61 6.03 -27.17 53.31
N GLY A 62 4.89 -26.51 53.04
CA GLY A 62 4.25 -26.53 51.74
C GLY A 62 4.74 -25.39 50.85
N TYR A 63 4.97 -25.69 49.58
CA TYR A 63 5.53 -24.77 48.59
C TYR A 63 4.81 -24.92 47.25
N GLN A 64 4.49 -23.78 46.62
CA GLN A 64 3.91 -23.74 45.28
C GLN A 64 4.52 -22.59 44.48
N ASP A 65 5.07 -22.88 43.30
CA ASP A 65 5.64 -21.85 42.42
C ASP A 65 5.69 -22.30 40.96
N ASN A 66 5.75 -21.34 40.04
CA ASN A 66 6.09 -21.62 38.65
C ASN A 66 7.61 -21.77 38.50
N ALA A 67 8.04 -22.72 37.69
CA ALA A 67 9.44 -22.98 37.42
C ALA A 67 9.69 -23.34 35.96
N ASP A 68 10.92 -23.12 35.51
CA ASP A 68 11.43 -23.47 34.19
C ASP A 68 12.89 -23.95 34.29
N PRO A 69 13.53 -24.39 33.18
CA PRO A 69 14.91 -24.88 33.21
C PRO A 69 15.95 -23.86 33.70
N GLN A 70 15.65 -22.57 33.60
CA GLN A 70 16.52 -21.46 34.01
C GLN A 70 16.13 -20.90 35.39
N HIS A 71 14.87 -21.03 35.78
CA HIS A 71 14.29 -20.54 37.04
C HIS A 71 13.68 -21.70 37.83
N PRO A 72 14.49 -22.46 38.60
CA PRO A 72 13.99 -23.60 39.36
C PRO A 72 13.19 -23.17 40.60
N ALA A 73 12.27 -24.03 41.05
CA ALA A 73 11.60 -23.85 42.34
C ALA A 73 12.60 -24.08 43.47
N LYS A 74 12.69 -23.13 44.41
CA LYS A 74 13.65 -23.16 45.52
C LYS A 74 12.93 -23.19 46.85
N ILE A 75 12.92 -24.35 47.49
CA ILE A 75 12.27 -24.58 48.78
C ILE A 75 13.34 -24.48 49.86
N LYS A 76 13.28 -23.42 50.67
CA LYS A 76 14.21 -23.20 51.78
C LYS A 76 13.57 -23.60 53.09
N PHE A 77 14.29 -24.37 53.89
CA PHE A 77 13.91 -24.71 55.26
C PHE A 77 15.12 -24.58 56.18
N TYR A 78 14.86 -24.24 57.44
CA TYR A 78 15.92 -23.99 58.42
C TYR A 78 16.04 -25.16 59.38
N LEU A 79 17.26 -25.67 59.57
CA LEU A 79 17.55 -26.66 60.59
C LEU A 79 18.17 -25.97 61.80
N ASP A 80 17.46 -25.98 62.92
CA ASP A 80 17.88 -25.33 64.17
C ASP A 80 19.17 -25.91 64.75
N GLU A 81 19.97 -25.09 65.43
CA GLU A 81 21.22 -25.52 66.08
C GLU A 81 20.99 -26.51 67.24
N GLY A 82 19.87 -26.38 67.96
CA GLY A 82 19.48 -27.23 69.09
C GLY A 82 18.85 -28.57 68.67
N LEU A 83 18.73 -28.82 67.37
CA LEU A 83 18.38 -30.11 66.84
C LEU A 83 19.38 -31.15 67.35
N VAL A 84 18.89 -32.32 67.77
CA VAL A 84 19.73 -33.45 68.19
C VAL A 84 19.71 -34.53 67.11
N ASN A 85 18.52 -34.90 66.61
CA ASN A 85 18.38 -35.92 65.58
C ASN A 85 17.33 -35.56 64.52
N ILE A 86 17.60 -35.94 63.27
CA ILE A 86 16.61 -35.93 62.19
C ILE A 86 16.12 -37.38 62.08
N ASN A 87 14.89 -37.65 62.52
CA ASN A 87 14.35 -39.01 62.49
C ASN A 87 13.93 -39.39 61.07
N THR A 88 13.20 -38.49 60.40
CA THR A 88 12.80 -38.62 58.99
C THR A 88 12.72 -37.24 58.37
N MET A 89 13.06 -37.12 57.09
CA MET A 89 12.79 -35.91 56.31
C MET A 89 12.45 -36.33 54.89
N THR A 90 11.22 -36.07 54.47
CA THR A 90 10.72 -36.53 53.18
C THR A 90 10.22 -35.39 52.31
N LEU A 91 10.49 -35.50 51.01
CA LEU A 91 9.95 -34.64 49.96
C LEU A 91 8.82 -35.37 49.22
N THR A 92 7.69 -34.71 49.09
CA THR A 92 6.61 -35.09 48.17
C THR A 92 6.38 -33.94 47.21
N TYR A 93 6.29 -34.22 45.91
CA TYR A 93 6.06 -33.18 44.91
C TYR A 93 5.27 -33.69 43.70
N GLU A 94 4.65 -32.76 42.99
CA GLU A 94 4.08 -32.97 41.67
C GLU A 94 4.27 -31.74 40.79
N ILE A 95 4.38 -32.00 39.48
CA ILE A 95 4.45 -30.96 38.47
C ILE A 95 3.09 -30.82 37.78
N GLU A 96 2.55 -29.61 37.85
CA GLU A 96 1.33 -29.15 37.22
C GLU A 96 1.66 -28.32 35.96
N PRO A 97 0.68 -28.09 35.07
CA PRO A 97 0.85 -27.12 33.99
C PRO A 97 1.18 -25.73 34.53
N PHE A 98 2.02 -24.99 33.81
CA PHE A 98 2.34 -23.60 34.16
C PHE A 98 1.08 -22.75 34.23
N ARG A 99 1.00 -21.90 35.24
CA ARG A 99 -0.13 -21.01 35.47
C ARG A 99 0.27 -19.55 35.36
N ALA A 100 -0.22 -18.85 34.34
CA ALA A 100 -0.11 -17.40 34.20
C ALA A 100 -1.30 -16.68 34.84
N TYR A 101 -1.08 -15.47 35.32
CA TYR A 101 -2.12 -14.57 35.84
C TYR A 101 -2.53 -13.48 34.83
N SER A 102 -1.93 -13.52 33.64
CA SER A 102 -2.17 -12.57 32.55
C SER A 102 -1.71 -13.13 31.21
N ARG A 103 -2.37 -12.72 30.12
CA ARG A 103 -1.89 -12.93 28.74
C ARG A 103 -2.07 -11.66 27.91
N ALA A 104 -1.26 -11.52 26.85
CA ALA A 104 -1.49 -10.47 25.85
C ALA A 104 -2.70 -10.84 24.98
N ILE A 105 -3.59 -9.88 24.73
CA ILE A 105 -4.83 -10.16 23.96
C ILE A 105 -4.64 -10.13 22.45
N GLU A 106 -3.66 -9.37 21.94
CA GLU A 106 -3.59 -9.05 20.52
C GLU A 106 -2.14 -8.88 20.02
N GLY A 107 -1.27 -9.86 20.27
CA GLY A 107 0.08 -9.89 19.71
C GLY A 107 0.11 -10.38 18.25
N GLY A 108 -0.63 -9.73 17.35
CA GLY A 108 -0.59 -10.01 15.91
C GLY A 108 0.39 -9.06 15.23
N GLY A 109 1.58 -9.55 14.87
CA GLY A 109 2.62 -8.75 14.22
C GLY A 109 2.07 -8.01 13.00
N ALA A 110 2.19 -6.68 13.00
CA ALA A 110 1.93 -5.89 11.82
C ALA A 110 2.96 -6.30 10.76
N LEU A 111 2.55 -7.13 9.80
CA LEU A 111 3.29 -7.29 8.56
C LEU A 111 3.11 -5.97 7.79
N VAL A 112 3.96 -4.98 8.10
CA VAL A 112 4.07 -3.77 7.28
C VAL A 112 4.93 -4.14 6.09
N ASP A 113 4.36 -4.90 5.17
CA ASP A 113 4.91 -4.96 3.83
C ASP A 113 4.59 -3.61 3.19
N SER A 114 5.57 -2.70 3.23
CA SER A 114 5.57 -1.57 2.29
C SER A 114 5.61 -2.19 0.90
N THR A 115 4.48 -2.19 0.20
CA THR A 115 4.39 -2.72 -1.15
C THR A 115 5.26 -1.86 -2.06
N SER A 116 6.49 -2.29 -2.28
CA SER A 116 7.28 -1.87 -3.44
C SER A 116 6.60 -2.47 -4.66
N ALA A 117 5.54 -1.82 -5.15
CA ALA A 117 4.96 -2.17 -6.43
C ALA A 117 5.99 -1.77 -7.51
N GLY A 118 6.65 -2.77 -8.09
CA GLY A 118 7.45 -2.57 -9.29
C GLY A 118 6.59 -1.90 -10.34
N GLY A 119 7.09 -0.82 -10.94
CA GLY A 119 6.35 0.00 -11.90
C GLY A 119 5.63 -0.85 -12.94
N ALA A 120 4.37 -0.53 -13.21
CA ALA A 120 3.53 -1.27 -14.12
C ALA A 120 3.13 -0.38 -15.29
N VAL A 121 3.38 -0.87 -16.51
CA VAL A 121 2.81 -0.28 -17.72
C VAL A 121 1.39 -0.80 -17.86
N VAL A 122 0.41 0.06 -17.57
CA VAL A 122 -1.00 -0.30 -17.73
C VAL A 122 -1.43 0.14 -19.12
N LYS A 123 -1.61 -0.84 -20.02
CA LYS A 123 -2.27 -0.60 -21.30
C LYS A 123 -3.78 -0.62 -21.08
N SER A 124 -4.42 0.53 -21.27
CA SER A 124 -5.88 0.61 -21.26
C SER A 124 -6.41 -0.29 -22.37
N THR A 125 -7.40 -1.15 -22.07
CA THR A 125 -8.07 -1.95 -23.10
C THR A 125 -8.68 -1.01 -24.14
N SER A 126 -8.47 -1.35 -25.41
CA SER A 126 -8.87 -0.57 -26.58
C SER A 126 -10.27 0.02 -26.42
N SER A 127 -10.36 1.33 -26.22
CA SER A 127 -11.65 2.02 -26.29
C SER A 127 -12.08 2.07 -27.75
N GLY A 128 -13.22 1.44 -28.02
CA GLY A 128 -13.73 1.18 -29.36
C GLY A 128 -13.84 2.44 -30.21
N GLY A 129 -13.40 2.32 -31.47
CA GLY A 129 -13.66 3.29 -32.52
C GLY A 129 -15.16 3.45 -32.70
N GLY A 130 -15.66 4.59 -32.23
CA GLY A 130 -17.03 5.03 -32.46
C GLY A 130 -17.07 6.02 -33.61
N SER A 131 -17.99 5.80 -34.54
CA SER A 131 -18.38 6.83 -35.50
C SER A 131 -19.31 7.82 -34.80
N THR A 132 -18.97 9.10 -34.81
CA THR A 132 -19.84 10.16 -34.29
C THR A 132 -20.31 11.05 -35.45
N GLN A 133 -21.63 11.22 -35.57
CA GLN A 133 -22.21 12.19 -36.48
C GLN A 133 -22.00 13.59 -35.90
N THR A 134 -21.19 14.41 -36.54
CA THR A 134 -20.80 15.72 -36.00
C THR A 134 -21.81 16.83 -36.29
N SER A 135 -22.70 16.64 -37.27
CA SER A 135 -23.74 17.61 -37.62
C SER A 135 -24.73 17.04 -38.64
N SER A 136 -26.03 17.21 -38.37
CA SER A 136 -27.09 17.11 -39.38
C SER A 136 -27.59 18.54 -39.68
N SER A 137 -27.21 19.06 -40.84
CA SER A 137 -27.69 20.38 -41.27
C SER A 137 -29.05 20.21 -41.92
N GLY A 138 -30.12 20.54 -41.18
CA GLY A 138 -31.49 20.55 -41.69
C GLY A 138 -31.59 21.43 -42.94
N GLY A 139 -32.11 20.85 -44.03
CA GLY A 139 -32.25 21.54 -45.32
C GLY A 139 -33.07 22.82 -45.16
N GLY A 140 -32.42 23.96 -45.39
CA GLY A 140 -33.04 25.29 -45.35
C GLY A 140 -32.84 25.98 -46.69
N THR A 141 -33.90 26.62 -47.18
CA THR A 141 -33.84 27.56 -48.30
C THR A 141 -33.25 28.88 -47.80
N THR A 142 -32.18 29.35 -48.45
CA THR A 142 -31.60 30.67 -48.17
C THR A 142 -31.90 31.58 -49.36
N ALA A 143 -32.67 32.65 -49.14
CA ALA A 143 -32.89 33.68 -50.15
C ALA A 143 -31.58 34.47 -50.33
N THR A 144 -30.95 34.36 -51.49
CA THR A 144 -29.56 34.85 -51.68
C THR A 144 -29.50 36.34 -52.04
N SER A 145 -30.61 36.95 -52.48
CA SER A 145 -30.70 38.40 -52.70
C SER A 145 -32.12 38.81 -53.12
N SER A 146 -32.66 39.87 -52.51
CA SER A 146 -33.81 40.62 -53.02
C SER A 146 -33.31 41.94 -53.61
N SER A 147 -33.19 42.02 -54.93
CA SER A 147 -32.94 43.29 -55.61
C SER A 147 -34.27 44.05 -55.72
N GLY A 148 -34.38 45.15 -54.97
CA GLY A 148 -35.51 46.08 -55.07
C GLY A 148 -35.62 46.62 -56.50
N GLY A 149 -36.80 46.47 -57.10
CA GLY A 149 -37.08 46.99 -58.44
C GLY A 149 -36.85 48.50 -58.51
N GLY A 150 -36.34 48.99 -59.63
CA GLY A 150 -35.99 50.39 -59.82
C GLY A 150 -36.15 50.83 -61.28
N VAL A 151 -36.38 52.12 -61.48
CA VAL A 151 -36.46 52.73 -62.81
C VAL A 151 -35.05 53.13 -63.25
N ALA A 152 -34.58 52.53 -64.34
CA ALA A 152 -33.35 52.95 -65.00
C ALA A 152 -33.70 53.97 -66.09
N THR A 153 -33.13 55.17 -66.01
CA THR A 153 -33.25 56.21 -67.05
C THR A 153 -32.03 56.12 -67.96
N SER A 154 -32.22 55.94 -69.27
CA SER A 154 -31.07 55.93 -70.19
C SER A 154 -30.51 57.35 -70.38
N THR A 155 -29.20 57.42 -70.62
CA THR A 155 -28.45 58.67 -70.81
C THR A 155 -29.10 59.57 -71.85
N GLN A 156 -29.28 60.84 -71.50
CA GLN A 156 -29.85 61.90 -72.31
C GLN A 156 -29.15 61.98 -73.67
N SER A 157 -29.84 61.59 -74.75
CA SER A 157 -29.31 61.75 -76.10
C SER A 157 -29.49 63.22 -76.48
N GLY A 158 -28.39 63.97 -76.42
CA GLY A 158 -28.36 65.42 -76.64
C GLY A 158 -28.80 65.79 -78.06
N GLY A 159 -29.72 66.75 -78.15
CA GLY A 159 -30.20 67.32 -79.41
C GLY A 159 -29.06 67.89 -80.25
N GLY A 160 -29.01 67.50 -81.52
CA GLY A 160 -28.01 67.94 -82.49
C GLY A 160 -28.66 68.72 -83.63
N THR A 161 -27.85 69.54 -84.30
CA THR A 161 -28.18 70.16 -85.59
C THR A 161 -27.46 69.40 -86.70
N THR A 162 -28.21 69.01 -87.73
CA THR A 162 -27.67 68.26 -88.88
C THR A 162 -27.82 69.11 -90.14
N GLN A 163 -26.74 69.29 -90.91
CA GLN A 163 -26.80 69.92 -92.23
C GLN A 163 -27.44 68.94 -93.22
N SER A 164 -28.47 69.37 -93.95
CA SER A 164 -29.24 68.50 -94.85
C SER A 164 -28.73 68.48 -96.28
N SER A 165 -27.81 69.38 -96.65
CA SER A 165 -27.14 69.37 -97.96
C SER A 165 -25.82 70.14 -97.94
N GLU A 166 -24.79 69.58 -98.59
CA GLU A 166 -23.56 70.30 -98.91
C GLU A 166 -23.79 71.23 -100.11
N ALA A 167 -23.21 72.41 -100.04
CA ALA A 167 -23.44 73.49 -100.97
C ALA A 167 -22.84 73.11 -102.34
N GLY A 168 -23.70 72.79 -103.32
CA GLY A 168 -23.41 72.12 -104.60
C GLY A 168 -22.58 72.89 -105.65
N GLY A 169 -21.75 73.83 -105.24
CA GLY A 169 -20.74 74.48 -106.07
C GLY A 169 -21.27 75.54 -107.03
N ASP A 170 -20.42 76.54 -107.30
CA ASP A 170 -20.76 77.70 -108.13
C ASP A 170 -20.51 77.41 -109.62
N HIS A 171 -21.46 77.72 -110.52
CA HIS A 171 -21.32 77.49 -111.97
C HIS A 171 -21.96 78.57 -112.86
N ASP A 172 -21.35 78.80 -114.03
CA ASP A 172 -21.89 79.63 -115.11
C ASP A 172 -22.74 78.80 -116.10
N HIS A 173 -23.62 79.48 -116.85
CA HIS A 173 -24.53 78.82 -117.79
C HIS A 173 -24.11 79.06 -119.25
N LEU A 174 -24.14 78.00 -120.06
CA LEU A 174 -24.00 78.07 -121.51
C LEU A 174 -25.30 78.55 -122.15
N VAL A 175 -25.24 79.66 -122.89
CA VAL A 175 -26.41 80.32 -123.48
C VAL A 175 -26.56 79.98 -124.97
N PHE A 176 -25.46 79.98 -125.73
CA PHE A 176 -25.45 79.57 -127.14
C PHE A 176 -24.25 78.67 -127.43
N ARG A 177 -24.46 77.63 -128.23
CA ARG A 177 -23.42 76.70 -128.65
C ARG A 177 -23.08 76.88 -130.12
N GLU A 178 -21.81 76.91 -130.45
CA GLU A 178 -21.34 76.88 -131.83
C GLU A 178 -21.66 75.51 -132.46
N VAL A 179 -22.14 75.54 -133.70
CA VAL A 179 -22.41 74.35 -134.51
C VAL A 179 -21.81 74.53 -135.90
N ASP A 180 -21.21 73.47 -136.43
CA ASP A 180 -20.67 73.44 -137.78
C ASP A 180 -21.79 73.04 -138.75
N SER A 181 -22.49 74.04 -139.30
CA SER A 181 -23.60 73.83 -140.23
C SER A 181 -23.38 74.70 -141.47
N SER A 182 -23.30 74.06 -142.63
CA SER A 182 -23.05 74.71 -143.92
C SER A 182 -24.32 74.74 -144.78
N GLY A 183 -24.69 75.94 -145.20
CA GLY A 183 -25.86 76.24 -146.03
C GLY A 183 -26.01 77.75 -146.19
N PRO A 184 -26.91 78.23 -147.06
CA PRO A 184 -27.17 79.67 -147.17
C PRO A 184 -27.71 80.19 -145.84
N VAL A 185 -26.89 80.92 -145.11
CA VAL A 185 -27.30 81.51 -143.83
C VAL A 185 -27.99 82.83 -144.12
N ARG A 186 -29.24 82.96 -143.65
CA ARG A 186 -29.95 84.23 -143.69
C ARG A 186 -29.63 84.98 -142.40
N THR A 187 -28.86 86.05 -142.49
CA THR A 187 -28.48 86.84 -141.31
C THR A 187 -29.73 87.44 -140.67
N LEU A 188 -29.98 87.07 -139.41
CA LEU A 188 -31.05 87.63 -138.57
C LEU A 188 -30.38 88.34 -137.38
N ARG A 189 -30.82 89.57 -137.09
CA ARG A 189 -30.36 90.33 -135.92
C ARG A 189 -31.27 90.00 -134.74
N TYR A 190 -30.67 89.55 -133.65
CA TYR A 190 -31.39 89.28 -132.40
C TYR A 190 -31.08 90.39 -131.40
N GLN A 191 -32.11 90.92 -130.73
CA GLN A 191 -31.97 91.86 -129.64
C GLN A 191 -32.14 91.12 -128.31
N GLY A 192 -31.22 91.34 -127.36
CA GLY A 192 -31.34 90.78 -126.03
C GLY A 192 -32.64 91.24 -125.36
N ALA A 193 -33.26 90.35 -124.56
CA ALA A 193 -34.45 90.70 -123.79
C ALA A 193 -34.21 91.98 -122.96
N SER A 194 -35.23 92.82 -122.81
CA SER A 194 -35.16 94.10 -122.10
C SER A 194 -34.22 95.14 -122.73
N SER A 195 -34.25 95.26 -124.06
CA SER A 195 -33.47 96.25 -124.82
C SER A 195 -31.95 96.07 -124.75
N GLY A 196 -31.50 94.84 -124.45
CA GLY A 196 -30.08 94.47 -124.46
C GLY A 196 -29.43 94.66 -125.84
N GLY A 197 -28.10 94.67 -125.86
CA GLY A 197 -27.31 94.92 -127.07
C GLY A 197 -27.74 94.07 -128.28
N ILE A 198 -27.53 94.62 -129.48
CA ILE A 198 -27.78 93.89 -130.73
C ILE A 198 -26.67 92.88 -130.95
N LEU A 199 -27.04 91.60 -131.11
CA LEU A 199 -26.11 90.54 -131.44
C LEU A 199 -26.10 90.35 -132.97
N GLU A 200 -24.98 90.71 -133.59
CA GLU A 200 -24.68 90.45 -134.99
C GLU A 200 -23.43 89.56 -135.04
N LEU A 201 -23.58 88.36 -135.58
CA LEU A 201 -22.51 87.35 -135.61
C LEU A 201 -22.10 87.15 -137.06
N MET A 202 -20.94 87.67 -137.45
CA MET A 202 -20.32 87.43 -138.75
C MET A 202 -18.99 86.72 -138.55
N GLY A 203 -19.01 85.40 -138.71
CA GLY A 203 -17.85 84.52 -138.93
C GLY A 203 -16.66 84.68 -137.98
N SER A 204 -16.68 83.96 -136.84
CA SER A 204 -15.55 83.19 -136.28
C SER A 204 -15.84 82.75 -134.82
N GLY A 205 -16.11 81.46 -134.61
CA GLY A 205 -15.64 80.64 -133.47
C GLY A 205 -16.08 80.95 -132.04
N GLY A 206 -16.94 80.11 -131.44
CA GLY A 206 -17.07 79.98 -129.98
C GLY A 206 -18.50 79.89 -129.38
N ASN A 207 -18.60 79.25 -128.21
CA ASN A 207 -19.80 79.20 -127.36
C ASN A 207 -19.99 80.51 -126.55
N ILE A 208 -21.24 80.92 -126.31
CA ILE A 208 -21.60 82.09 -125.50
C ILE A 208 -22.10 81.65 -124.12
N ARG A 209 -21.53 82.17 -123.02
CA ARG A 209 -21.91 81.90 -121.62
C ARG A 209 -22.40 83.16 -120.89
N THR A 210 -23.02 82.99 -119.72
CA THR A 210 -23.37 84.12 -118.83
C THR A 210 -22.11 84.80 -118.28
N ALA A 211 -22.19 86.11 -118.01
CA ALA A 211 -21.04 86.88 -117.53
C ALA A 211 -20.59 86.54 -116.08
N GLY A 212 -21.43 85.85 -115.30
CA GLY A 212 -21.19 85.52 -113.90
C GLY A 212 -21.98 84.28 -113.44
N SER A 213 -21.67 83.83 -112.22
CA SER A 213 -22.11 82.58 -111.62
C SER A 213 -23.22 82.78 -110.56
N SER A 214 -24.05 81.77 -110.29
CA SER A 214 -25.25 81.89 -109.43
C SER A 214 -25.01 81.83 -107.91
N GLY A 215 -23.80 81.49 -107.45
CA GLY A 215 -23.41 81.38 -106.04
C GLY A 215 -23.89 80.12 -105.32
N ASN A 216 -23.33 79.85 -104.13
CA ASN A 216 -23.51 78.61 -103.36
C ASN A 216 -24.27 78.82 -102.02
N HIS A 217 -25.13 77.88 -101.58
CA HIS A 217 -25.85 77.95 -100.28
C HIS A 217 -26.14 76.57 -99.63
N SER A 218 -26.47 76.53 -98.32
CA SER A 218 -26.80 75.30 -97.55
C SER A 218 -28.01 75.46 -96.59
N HIS A 219 -28.50 74.33 -96.06
CA HIS A 219 -29.65 74.23 -95.13
C HIS A 219 -29.35 73.35 -93.92
N SER A 220 -29.97 73.66 -92.77
CA SER A 220 -29.84 72.88 -91.51
C SER A 220 -31.18 72.66 -90.79
N VAL A 221 -31.31 71.53 -90.08
CA VAL A 221 -32.46 71.16 -89.24
C VAL A 221 -32.03 70.86 -87.80
N SER A 222 -32.86 71.20 -86.81
CA SER A 222 -32.60 71.02 -85.37
C SER A 222 -33.54 69.98 -84.74
N ILE A 223 -32.98 69.07 -83.90
CA ILE A 223 -33.74 68.03 -83.19
C ILE A 223 -33.62 68.22 -81.65
N PRO A 224 -34.71 68.34 -80.88
CA PRO A 224 -34.66 68.49 -79.41
C PRO A 224 -34.21 67.24 -78.66
N SER A 225 -33.60 67.44 -77.48
CA SER A 225 -33.23 66.36 -76.54
C SER A 225 -34.46 65.65 -75.97
N HIS A 226 -34.38 64.33 -75.78
CA HIS A 226 -35.40 63.53 -75.09
C HIS A 226 -34.78 62.37 -74.29
N THR A 227 -35.56 61.74 -73.40
CA THR A 227 -35.13 60.64 -72.51
C THR A 227 -36.09 59.45 -72.57
N HIS A 228 -35.58 58.25 -72.27
CA HIS A 228 -36.37 57.02 -72.17
C HIS A 228 -36.24 56.39 -70.78
N ASN A 229 -37.35 55.85 -70.27
CA ASN A 229 -37.40 55.15 -68.99
C ASN A 229 -37.69 53.66 -69.21
N PHE A 230 -36.96 52.81 -68.49
CA PHE A 230 -37.15 51.37 -68.51
C PHE A 230 -37.48 50.87 -67.10
N ASN A 231 -38.53 50.07 -66.99
CA ASN A 231 -38.97 49.48 -65.73
C ASN A 231 -38.52 48.02 -65.63
N VAL A 232 -37.80 47.66 -64.56
CA VAL A 232 -37.39 46.28 -64.29
C VAL A 232 -38.13 45.77 -63.05
N PRO A 233 -39.02 44.76 -63.19
CA PRO A 233 -39.75 44.19 -62.04
C PRO A 233 -38.83 43.58 -60.99
N SER A 234 -39.25 43.64 -59.72
CA SER A 234 -38.60 42.91 -58.63
C SER A 234 -38.67 41.40 -58.88
N HIS A 235 -37.57 40.69 -58.63
CA HIS A 235 -37.54 39.23 -58.66
C HIS A 235 -36.68 38.69 -57.52
N SER A 236 -36.90 37.42 -57.16
CA SER A 236 -36.15 36.70 -56.13
C SER A 236 -35.52 35.44 -56.69
N HIS A 237 -34.42 35.02 -56.06
CA HIS A 237 -33.75 33.75 -56.34
C HIS A 237 -33.69 32.91 -55.07
N ASP A 238 -34.15 31.68 -55.17
CA ASP A 238 -34.10 30.69 -54.08
C ASP A 238 -33.11 29.59 -54.43
N VAL A 239 -32.28 29.22 -53.44
CA VAL A 239 -31.35 28.09 -53.54
C VAL A 239 -31.70 27.07 -52.47
N THR A 240 -31.96 25.85 -52.90
CA THR A 240 -32.27 24.71 -52.02
C THR A 240 -31.04 23.83 -51.86
N ILE A 241 -30.57 23.67 -50.63
CA ILE A 241 -29.50 22.74 -50.29
C ILE A 241 -30.12 21.51 -49.60
N PRO A 242 -30.05 20.30 -50.19
CA PRO A 242 -30.56 19.09 -49.58
C PRO A 242 -29.90 18.77 -48.24
N ASN A 243 -30.62 18.06 -47.37
CA ASN A 243 -30.07 17.54 -46.12
C ASN A 243 -28.89 16.61 -46.43
N HIS A 244 -27.77 16.81 -45.74
CA HIS A 244 -26.58 15.99 -45.86
C HIS A 244 -25.97 15.74 -44.47
N GLN A 245 -25.22 14.64 -44.37
CA GLN A 245 -24.60 14.19 -43.13
C GLN A 245 -23.08 14.21 -43.27
N HIS A 246 -22.41 14.60 -42.20
CA HIS A 246 -20.96 14.46 -42.05
C HIS A 246 -20.64 13.35 -41.05
N THR A 247 -19.75 12.46 -41.46
CA THR A 247 -19.25 11.37 -40.63
C THR A 247 -17.76 11.55 -40.41
N VAL A 248 -17.33 11.57 -39.15
CA VAL A 248 -15.91 11.56 -38.78
C VAL A 248 -15.57 10.18 -38.21
N ASN A 249 -14.60 9.51 -38.84
CA ASN A 249 -14.15 8.20 -38.42
C ASN A 249 -12.85 8.31 -37.62
N ILE A 250 -12.88 7.92 -36.35
CA ILE A 250 -11.71 7.90 -35.47
C ILE A 250 -11.26 6.44 -35.33
N PRO A 251 -10.08 6.06 -35.87
CA PRO A 251 -9.56 4.70 -35.75
C PRO A 251 -9.37 4.28 -34.29
N ASN A 252 -9.40 2.97 -34.05
CA ASN A 252 -9.01 2.40 -32.77
C ASN A 252 -7.59 2.88 -32.42
N HIS A 253 -7.42 3.42 -31.23
CA HIS A 253 -6.12 3.78 -30.68
C HIS A 253 -5.98 3.25 -29.26
N THR A 254 -4.74 3.19 -28.78
CA THR A 254 -4.39 2.71 -27.45
C THR A 254 -3.71 3.82 -26.67
N HIS A 255 -4.03 3.92 -25.38
CA HIS A 255 -3.28 4.76 -24.44
C HIS A 255 -2.37 3.87 -23.60
N GLU A 256 -1.08 4.23 -23.60
CA GLU A 256 -0.08 3.67 -22.72
C GLU A 256 0.14 4.65 -21.58
N ILE A 257 -0.06 4.18 -20.35
CA ILE A 257 0.15 4.96 -19.14
C ILE A 257 1.31 4.30 -18.39
N ASP A 258 2.40 5.06 -18.25
CA ASP A 258 3.57 4.65 -17.49
C ASP A 258 3.42 5.14 -16.04
N ILE A 259 3.43 4.21 -15.09
CA ILE A 259 3.41 4.49 -13.65
C ILE A 259 4.77 4.09 -13.09
N PRO A 260 5.66 5.07 -12.80
CA PRO A 260 6.97 4.79 -12.24
C PRO A 260 6.89 4.00 -10.94
N ALA A 261 7.95 3.25 -10.66
CA ALA A 261 8.12 2.59 -9.36
C ALA A 261 8.03 3.65 -8.25
N HIS A 262 7.12 3.42 -7.31
CA HIS A 262 6.93 4.30 -6.15
C HIS A 262 6.76 3.43 -4.90
N ALA A 263 7.10 4.02 -3.75
CA ALA A 263 6.95 3.37 -2.46
C ALA A 263 5.87 4.09 -1.66
N HIS A 264 5.04 3.31 -0.97
CA HIS A 264 4.13 3.83 0.04
C HIS A 264 4.80 3.74 1.41
N GLN A 265 4.92 4.89 2.08
CA GLN A 265 5.30 4.92 3.48
C GLN A 265 4.05 4.77 4.34
N ILE A 266 3.97 3.67 5.08
CA ILE A 266 2.93 3.45 6.08
C ILE A 266 3.57 3.74 7.44
N THR A 267 3.04 4.74 8.15
CA THR A 267 3.48 5.04 9.52
C THR A 267 2.38 4.58 10.47
N LEU A 268 2.68 3.56 11.27
CA LEU A 268 1.81 3.14 12.37
C LEU A 268 2.23 3.90 13.63
N PRO A 269 1.36 4.73 14.25
CA PRO A 269 1.66 5.38 15.52
C PRO A 269 1.90 4.36 16.63
N ASP A 270 2.62 4.76 17.68
CA ASP A 270 2.79 3.95 18.88
C ASP A 270 1.41 3.59 19.46
N HIS A 271 1.18 2.29 19.67
CA HIS A 271 -0.02 1.78 20.30
C HIS A 271 0.35 0.82 21.43
N THR A 272 -0.57 0.66 22.38
CA THR A 272 -0.45 -0.29 23.50
C THR A 272 -1.43 -1.43 23.30
N HIS A 273 -1.03 -2.63 23.72
CA HIS A 273 -1.95 -3.75 23.84
C HIS A 273 -2.40 -3.85 25.30
N ASP A 274 -3.70 -4.05 25.51
CA ASP A 274 -4.19 -4.36 26.84
C ASP A 274 -3.72 -5.75 27.29
N ILE A 275 -3.69 -5.95 28.60
CA ILE A 275 -3.39 -7.23 29.20
C ILE A 275 -4.70 -7.82 29.71
N GLU A 276 -5.02 -9.04 29.30
CA GLU A 276 -6.15 -9.76 29.88
C GLU A 276 -5.69 -10.45 31.16
N HIS A 277 -6.24 -9.98 32.28
CA HIS A 277 -6.09 -10.62 33.57
C HIS A 277 -6.97 -11.87 33.65
N GLY A 278 -6.39 -12.99 34.06
CA GLY A 278 -7.08 -14.27 34.11
C GLY A 278 -6.14 -15.38 34.56
N ILE A 279 -6.68 -16.55 34.84
CA ILE A 279 -5.87 -17.74 35.15
C ILE A 279 -5.76 -18.55 33.86
N PHE A 280 -4.55 -18.60 33.31
CA PHE A 280 -4.27 -19.33 32.08
C PHE A 280 -3.29 -20.45 32.37
N GLU A 281 -3.64 -21.66 31.96
CA GLU A 281 -2.77 -22.81 32.09
C GLU A 281 -2.25 -23.24 30.73
N LEU A 282 -0.98 -23.63 30.66
CA LEU A 282 -0.46 -24.27 29.46
C LEU A 282 -1.13 -25.63 29.25
N SER A 283 -1.35 -26.01 27.99
CA SER A 283 -1.83 -27.36 27.66
C SER A 283 -0.74 -28.43 27.81
N ARG A 284 0.53 -28.03 27.70
CA ARG A 284 1.70 -28.88 27.89
C ARG A 284 2.18 -28.84 29.34
N ARG A 285 2.85 -29.91 29.75
CA ARG A 285 3.51 -30.05 31.06
C ARG A 285 4.94 -30.55 30.87
N PRO A 286 5.85 -30.25 31.82
CA PRO A 286 7.18 -30.85 31.84
C PRO A 286 7.10 -32.38 31.85
N SER A 287 8.13 -33.03 31.32
CA SER A 287 8.23 -34.50 31.24
C SER A 287 9.27 -35.09 32.16
N THR A 288 10.22 -34.27 32.64
CA THR A 288 11.23 -34.68 33.63
C THR A 288 11.57 -33.52 34.56
N VAL A 289 12.14 -33.85 35.72
CA VAL A 289 12.71 -32.87 36.66
C VAL A 289 14.14 -33.25 37.02
N GLU A 290 14.92 -32.27 37.46
CA GLU A 290 16.16 -32.47 38.21
C GLU A 290 15.93 -31.97 39.64
N ILE A 291 16.24 -32.80 40.63
CA ILE A 291 16.11 -32.44 42.05
C ILE A 291 17.48 -32.39 42.68
N ARG A 292 17.76 -31.30 43.41
CA ARG A 292 18.95 -31.20 44.25
C ARG A 292 18.59 -30.78 45.66
N VAL A 293 19.30 -31.32 46.63
CA VAL A 293 19.24 -30.91 48.03
C VAL A 293 20.62 -30.37 48.37
N ASP A 294 20.72 -29.11 48.75
CA ASP A 294 21.99 -28.40 48.98
C ASP A 294 23.02 -28.58 47.84
N GLY A 295 22.53 -28.65 46.60
CA GLY A 295 23.33 -28.89 45.39
C GLY A 295 23.61 -30.36 45.06
N ASN A 296 23.39 -31.30 45.98
CA ASN A 296 23.56 -32.73 45.76
C ASN A 296 22.39 -33.31 44.96
N LEU A 297 22.69 -34.04 43.88
CA LEU A 297 21.70 -34.61 42.98
C LEU A 297 20.93 -35.76 43.64
N VAL A 298 19.60 -35.67 43.63
CA VAL A 298 18.71 -36.78 43.97
C VAL A 298 18.40 -37.55 42.68
N PRO A 299 18.63 -38.88 42.60
CA PRO A 299 18.53 -39.68 41.38
C PRO A 299 17.07 -40.03 41.05
N ILE A 300 16.22 -39.01 40.96
CA ILE A 300 14.80 -39.10 40.60
C ILE A 300 14.53 -38.03 39.55
N THR A 301 13.92 -38.44 38.45
CA THR A 301 13.61 -37.55 37.32
C THR A 301 12.12 -37.48 36.98
N ASP A 302 11.29 -38.26 37.67
CA ASP A 302 9.84 -38.31 37.44
C ASP A 302 9.16 -36.98 37.78
N VAL A 303 8.07 -36.66 37.09
CA VAL A 303 7.29 -35.42 37.33
C VAL A 303 6.42 -35.47 38.59
N ARG A 304 6.54 -36.52 39.39
CA ARG A 304 5.89 -36.67 40.70
C ARG A 304 6.69 -37.64 41.54
N GLY A 305 6.74 -37.36 42.84
CA GLY A 305 7.43 -38.19 43.82
C GLY A 305 6.73 -38.10 45.16
N ARG A 306 6.78 -39.19 45.94
CA ARG A 306 6.15 -39.25 47.27
C ARG A 306 7.15 -39.83 48.26
N ASP A 307 7.16 -39.25 49.46
CA ASP A 307 7.92 -39.72 50.61
C ASP A 307 9.42 -39.97 50.30
N ILE A 308 10.03 -39.12 49.46
CA ILE A 308 11.44 -39.25 49.06
C ILE A 308 12.33 -38.84 50.23
N ASP A 309 13.17 -39.75 50.72
CA ASP A 309 14.15 -39.44 51.76
C ASP A 309 15.23 -38.49 51.21
N ILE A 310 15.28 -37.29 51.78
CA ILE A 310 16.24 -36.25 51.39
C ILE A 310 17.41 -36.10 52.36
N ILE A 311 17.41 -36.82 53.49
CA ILE A 311 18.50 -36.77 54.48
C ILE A 311 19.87 -37.07 53.88
N PRO A 312 20.04 -38.09 53.01
CA PRO A 312 21.36 -38.43 52.46
C PRO A 312 22.00 -37.34 51.60
N TYR A 313 21.21 -36.36 51.15
CA TYR A 313 21.63 -35.32 50.23
C TYR A 313 21.82 -33.96 50.91
N LEU A 314 21.55 -33.86 52.22
CA LEU A 314 21.80 -32.64 52.98
C LEU A 314 23.30 -32.35 53.11
N ALA A 315 23.66 -31.08 53.12
CA ALA A 315 25.03 -30.64 53.34
C ALA A 315 25.54 -31.11 54.71
N THR A 316 26.79 -31.59 54.73
CA THR A 316 27.49 -32.02 55.94
C THR A 316 28.63 -31.09 56.30
N ASP A 317 28.95 -31.02 57.58
CA ASP A 317 30.13 -30.34 58.10
C ASP A 317 31.41 -31.18 57.84
N SER A 318 32.56 -30.64 58.23
CA SER A 318 33.86 -31.33 58.09
C SER A 318 33.96 -32.63 58.89
N SER A 319 33.04 -32.89 59.82
CA SER A 319 32.95 -34.10 60.63
C SER A 319 31.94 -35.12 60.10
N GLY A 320 31.32 -34.85 58.94
CA GLY A 320 30.33 -35.72 58.30
C GLY A 320 28.95 -35.68 58.96
N LYS A 321 28.68 -34.70 59.82
CA LYS A 321 27.34 -34.47 60.39
C LYS A 321 26.56 -33.50 59.54
N ILE A 322 25.24 -33.66 59.46
CA ILE A 322 24.37 -32.69 58.77
C ILE A 322 24.56 -31.30 59.39
N GLN A 323 24.75 -30.29 58.55
CA GLN A 323 24.89 -28.90 58.98
C GLN A 323 23.61 -28.43 59.68
N ARG A 324 23.76 -27.59 60.71
CA ARG A 324 22.67 -27.08 61.57
C ARG A 324 22.92 -25.62 61.87
N GLY A 325 21.89 -24.90 62.30
CA GLY A 325 21.92 -23.45 62.44
C GLY A 325 21.97 -22.71 61.10
N THR A 326 21.60 -23.38 60.00
CA THR A 326 21.67 -22.84 58.64
C THR A 326 20.43 -23.18 57.82
N TRP A 327 20.25 -22.43 56.74
CA TRP A 327 19.25 -22.73 55.71
C TRP A 327 19.75 -23.85 54.81
N HIS A 328 18.86 -24.80 54.55
CA HIS A 328 19.00 -25.83 53.53
C HIS A 328 18.05 -25.51 52.37
N GLU A 329 18.41 -25.94 51.16
CA GLU A 329 17.66 -25.65 49.95
C GLU A 329 17.40 -26.93 49.14
N VAL A 330 16.13 -27.18 48.85
CA VAL A 330 15.71 -28.16 47.83
C VAL A 330 15.36 -27.40 46.56
N THR A 331 16.04 -27.71 45.47
CA THR A 331 15.74 -27.16 44.14
C THR A 331 15.09 -28.21 43.27
N ILE A 332 13.94 -27.88 42.68
CA ILE A 332 13.27 -28.73 41.69
C ILE A 332 13.24 -27.97 40.35
N THR A 333 13.95 -28.50 39.36
CA THR A 333 14.15 -27.89 38.04
C THR A 333 13.41 -28.71 36.99
N PRO A 334 12.27 -28.26 36.45
CA PRO A 334 11.59 -28.96 35.37
C PRO A 334 12.32 -28.75 34.03
N ASN A 335 12.16 -29.68 33.10
CA ASN A 335 12.75 -29.57 31.75
C ASN A 335 11.98 -28.64 30.80
N ASP A 336 10.85 -28.10 31.24
CA ASP A 336 10.00 -27.16 30.51
C ASP A 336 9.26 -26.26 31.52
N LEU A 337 8.52 -25.27 31.03
CA LEU A 337 7.73 -24.38 31.87
C LEU A 337 6.60 -25.16 32.57
N GLY A 338 6.58 -25.13 33.89
CA GLY A 338 5.60 -25.83 34.72
C GLY A 338 5.33 -25.14 36.04
N ARG A 339 4.42 -25.71 36.82
CA ARG A 339 4.13 -25.31 38.19
C ARG A 339 4.46 -26.47 39.12
N ILE A 340 5.07 -26.18 40.26
CA ILE A 340 5.56 -27.18 41.20
C ILE A 340 4.76 -27.02 42.47
N THR A 341 4.15 -28.11 42.93
CA THR A 341 3.54 -28.21 44.25
C THR A 341 4.33 -29.25 45.03
N ALA A 342 4.88 -28.85 46.18
CA ALA A 342 5.74 -29.71 46.98
C ALA A 342 5.53 -29.50 48.48
N ASP A 343 5.73 -30.58 49.23
CA ASP A 343 5.71 -30.61 50.68
C ASP A 343 6.99 -31.27 51.20
N ILE A 344 7.66 -30.62 52.13
CA ILE A 344 8.75 -31.21 52.93
C ILE A 344 8.20 -31.50 54.32
N ILE A 345 8.23 -32.77 54.72
CA ILE A 345 7.79 -33.21 56.04
C ILE A 345 9.00 -33.74 56.80
N SER A 346 9.31 -33.10 57.92
CA SER A 346 10.41 -33.49 58.79
C SER A 346 9.91 -33.90 60.17
N ARG A 347 10.52 -34.96 60.71
CA ARG A 347 10.34 -35.40 62.10
C ARG A 347 11.66 -35.18 62.81
N LEU A 348 11.71 -34.16 63.65
CA LEU A 348 12.91 -33.60 64.24
C LEU A 348 12.90 -33.83 65.75
N PHE A 349 13.97 -34.36 66.33
CA PHE A 349 14.13 -34.43 67.78
C PHE A 349 15.01 -33.26 68.23
N ILE A 350 14.41 -32.33 68.99
CA ILE A 350 15.06 -31.11 69.47
C ILE A 350 15.20 -31.19 70.99
N GLN A 351 16.36 -30.78 71.51
CA GLN A 351 16.57 -30.67 72.95
C GLN A 351 15.94 -29.38 73.47
N SER A 352 15.19 -29.45 74.56
CA SER A 352 14.69 -28.28 75.26
C SER A 352 15.87 -27.49 75.84
N GLN A 353 16.12 -26.29 75.30
CA GLN A 353 17.17 -25.40 75.79
C GLN A 353 16.67 -24.42 76.87
N ILE A 354 15.35 -24.23 76.97
CA ILE A 354 14.72 -23.37 77.97
C ILE A 354 14.07 -24.26 79.02
N GLY A 355 14.91 -24.83 79.89
CA GLY A 355 14.47 -25.42 81.14
C GLY A 355 14.06 -24.30 82.09
N GLY A 356 12.76 -24.03 82.18
CA GLY A 356 12.22 -23.26 83.30
C GLY A 356 12.57 -23.98 84.59
N THR A 357 13.26 -23.27 85.49
CA THR A 357 13.24 -23.61 86.92
C THR A 357 11.78 -23.66 87.37
N PHE A 358 11.27 -24.86 87.59
CA PHE A 358 10.05 -25.10 88.34
C PHE A 358 10.33 -26.14 89.41
#